data_AF-A0A965JCJ2-F1
#
_entry.id   AF-A0A965JCJ2-F1
#
_cell.length_a   1.000
_cell.length_b   1.000
_cell.length_c   1.000
_cell.angle_alpha   90.00
_cell.angle_beta   90.00
_cell.angle_gamma   90.00
#
_symmetry.space_group_name_H-M   'P 1'
#
loop_
_entity.id
_entity.type
_entity.pdbx_description
1 polymer ?
#
loop_
_entity_poly.entity_id
_entity_poly.type
_entity_poly.pdbx_seq_one_letter_code
_entity_poly.pdbx_strand_id
1 'polypeptide(L)'
;VKGAWNPDESVLVRMHSSCMTGDIFGSCRCDCGEQLHMALQEIEREGKGVLVYLNQEGRGIGLSNKLKAYALQEMGRDTVEANIELGFKPDERDYGIGAHILRNLGVNKIRLMTNNPKKRAGLEGYNLEIVEYVALKTHPNPHNLKYLETKKNKLGHLF
;
A
#
# COMPACT_ATOMS: atom_id res chain seq x y z
N VAL A 1 -13.82 -2.00 -8.90
CA VAL A 1 -14.96 -2.04 -7.95
C VAL A 1 -15.67 -3.38 -8.16
N LYS A 2 -16.14 -4.00 -7.09
CA LYS A 2 -16.93 -5.24 -7.11
C LYS A 2 -18.18 -5.07 -6.26
N GLY A 3 -19.33 -5.52 -6.77
CA GLY A 3 -20.60 -5.51 -6.04
C GLY A 3 -21.22 -4.12 -5.86
N ALA A 4 -22.22 -4.05 -4.99
CA ALA A 4 -22.91 -2.83 -4.56
C ALA A 4 -23.09 -2.88 -3.03
N TRP A 5 -23.31 -1.72 -2.41
CA TRP A 5 -23.49 -1.58 -0.96
C TRP A 5 -24.49 -0.47 -0.65
N ASN A 6 -25.14 -0.60 0.49
CA ASN A 6 -25.90 0.49 1.08
C ASN A 6 -24.98 1.45 1.87
N PRO A 7 -25.37 2.72 2.10
CA PRO A 7 -24.53 3.72 2.76
C PRO A 7 -24.02 3.32 4.17
N ASP A 8 -24.76 2.46 4.88
CA ASP A 8 -24.45 2.05 6.25
C ASP A 8 -23.63 0.76 6.34
N GLU A 9 -23.42 0.08 5.21
CA GLU A 9 -22.65 -1.15 5.15
C GLU A 9 -21.15 -0.86 5.09
N SER A 10 -20.37 -1.70 5.76
CA SER A 10 -18.92 -1.67 5.62
C SER A 10 -18.48 -2.32 4.31
N VAL A 11 -17.47 -1.72 3.68
CA VAL A 11 -16.93 -2.15 2.40
C VAL A 11 -15.48 -2.59 2.58
N LEU A 12 -15.10 -3.73 2.00
CA LEU A 12 -13.73 -4.17 1.96
C LEU A 12 -12.92 -3.29 1.00
N VAL A 13 -11.90 -2.60 1.51
CA VAL A 13 -11.14 -1.62 0.73
C VAL A 13 -9.65 -1.92 0.76
N ARG A 14 -9.00 -1.86 -0.41
CA ARG A 14 -7.55 -1.84 -0.56
C ARG A 14 -7.07 -0.51 -1.13
N MET A 15 -6.27 0.21 -0.36
CA MET A 15 -5.49 1.36 -0.82
C MET A 15 -4.11 0.91 -1.31
N HIS A 16 -3.96 0.70 -2.63
CA HIS A 16 -2.72 0.21 -3.23
C HIS A 16 -1.93 1.37 -3.84
N SER A 17 -0.68 1.55 -3.40
CA SER A 17 0.26 2.46 -4.08
C SER A 17 0.95 1.69 -5.18
N SER A 18 0.98 2.25 -6.39
CA SER A 18 1.56 1.61 -7.56
C SER A 18 3.01 1.17 -7.33
N CYS A 19 3.34 -0.01 -7.84
CA CYS A 19 4.68 -0.55 -7.83
C CYS A 19 4.92 -1.30 -9.14
N MET A 20 5.32 -0.61 -10.20
CA MET A 20 5.53 -1.18 -11.54
C MET A 20 6.42 -2.42 -11.52
N THR A 21 7.50 -2.41 -10.73
CA THR A 21 8.38 -3.58 -10.59
C THR A 21 7.68 -4.80 -10.00
N GLY A 22 6.82 -4.63 -9.00
CA GLY A 22 6.12 -5.73 -8.34
C GLY A 22 4.83 -6.12 -9.07
N ASP A 23 4.01 -5.12 -9.40
CA ASP A 23 2.67 -5.28 -9.95
C ASP A 23 2.66 -5.73 -11.41
N ILE A 24 3.65 -5.30 -12.21
CA ILE A 24 3.69 -5.58 -13.66
C ILE A 24 4.80 -6.60 -13.97
N PHE A 25 6.01 -6.38 -13.45
CA PHE A 25 7.15 -7.24 -13.77
C PHE A 25 7.35 -8.42 -12.82
N GLY A 26 6.50 -8.60 -11.81
CA GLY A 26 6.58 -9.73 -10.87
C GLY A 26 7.86 -9.77 -10.04
N SER A 27 8.44 -8.61 -9.71
CA SER A 27 9.72 -8.54 -8.98
C SER A 27 9.66 -9.22 -7.61
N CYS A 28 10.58 -10.15 -7.38
CA CYS A 28 10.76 -10.81 -6.08
C CYS A 28 11.37 -9.90 -4.99
N ARG A 29 11.84 -8.68 -5.33
CA ARG A 29 12.49 -7.75 -4.38
C ARG A 29 11.52 -7.04 -3.43
N CYS A 30 10.22 -7.15 -3.68
CA CYS A 30 9.18 -6.59 -2.82
C CYS A 30 7.96 -7.53 -2.77
N ASP A 31 6.99 -7.18 -1.93
CA ASP A 31 5.74 -7.90 -1.75
C ASP A 31 4.54 -7.19 -2.43
N CYS A 32 4.78 -6.15 -3.23
CA CYS A 32 3.70 -5.32 -3.77
C CYS A 32 2.78 -6.08 -4.72
N GLY A 33 3.33 -6.87 -5.65
CA GLY A 33 2.52 -7.65 -6.59
C GLY A 33 1.67 -8.71 -5.88
N GLU A 34 2.24 -9.40 -4.89
CA GLU A 34 1.52 -10.37 -4.06
C GLU A 34 0.37 -9.68 -3.29
N GLN A 35 0.63 -8.54 -2.65
CA GLN A 35 -0.42 -7.77 -1.98
C GLN A 35 -1.53 -7.30 -2.92
N LEU A 36 -1.20 -6.94 -4.17
CA LEU A 36 -2.18 -6.54 -5.18
C LEU A 36 -3.09 -7.71 -5.52
N HIS A 37 -2.52 -8.86 -5.88
CA HIS A 37 -3.28 -10.05 -6.25
C HIS A 37 -4.12 -10.60 -5.09
N MET A 38 -3.55 -10.67 -3.88
CA MET A 38 -4.29 -11.08 -2.69
C MET A 38 -5.49 -10.16 -2.44
N ALA A 39 -5.31 -8.84 -2.50
CA ALA A 39 -6.41 -7.90 -2.30
C ALA A 39 -7.52 -8.05 -3.34
N LEU A 40 -7.17 -8.30 -4.60
CA LEU A 40 -8.16 -8.56 -5.65
C LEU A 40 -8.92 -9.87 -5.41
N GLN A 41 -8.23 -10.94 -5.00
CA GLN A 41 -8.85 -12.23 -4.66
C GLN A 41 -9.78 -12.12 -3.45
N GLU A 42 -9.38 -11.38 -2.43
CA GLU A 42 -10.19 -11.12 -1.23
C GLU A 42 -11.45 -10.34 -1.57
N ILE A 43 -11.34 -9.30 -2.41
CA ILE A 43 -12.51 -8.54 -2.91
C ILE A 43 -13.44 -9.43 -3.73
N GLU A 44 -12.88 -10.30 -4.58
CA GLU A 44 -13.67 -11.24 -5.38
C GLU A 44 -14.43 -12.22 -4.48
N ARG A 45 -13.76 -12.78 -3.46
CA ARG A 45 -14.35 -13.73 -2.50
C ARG A 45 -15.44 -13.09 -1.64
N GLU A 46 -15.23 -11.85 -1.19
CA GLU A 46 -16.22 -11.08 -0.45
C GLU A 46 -17.44 -10.71 -1.32
N GLY A 47 -17.26 -10.63 -2.64
CA GLY A 47 -18.29 -10.22 -3.60
C GLY A 47 -18.60 -8.71 -3.57
N LYS A 48 -17.97 -7.96 -2.67
CA LYS A 48 -18.22 -6.54 -2.42
C LYS A 48 -16.94 -5.84 -1.96
N GLY A 49 -16.43 -4.90 -2.75
CA GLY A 49 -15.21 -4.19 -2.35
C GLY A 49 -14.63 -3.24 -3.39
N VAL A 50 -13.64 -2.45 -2.93
CA VAL A 50 -12.95 -1.44 -3.74
C VAL A 50 -11.45 -1.61 -3.61
N LEU A 51 -10.76 -1.73 -4.74
CA LEU A 51 -9.32 -1.50 -4.82
C LEU A 51 -9.10 -0.13 -5.45
N VAL A 52 -8.45 0.77 -4.72
CA VAL A 52 -7.99 2.06 -5.25
C VAL A 52 -6.52 1.94 -5.58
N TYR A 53 -6.19 2.05 -6.87
CA TYR A 53 -4.82 2.02 -7.38
C TYR A 53 -4.30 3.45 -7.52
N LEU A 54 -3.50 3.89 -6.56
CA LEU A 54 -2.89 5.20 -6.54
C LEU A 54 -1.57 5.18 -7.31
N ASN A 55 -1.48 5.94 -8.40
CA ASN A 55 -0.27 6.07 -9.20
C ASN A 55 0.79 6.93 -8.48
N GLN A 56 1.40 6.36 -7.45
CA GLN A 56 2.35 7.00 -6.53
C GLN A 56 3.58 6.11 -6.34
N GLU A 57 4.27 5.84 -7.44
CA GLU A 57 5.42 4.95 -7.50
C GLU A 57 6.53 5.37 -6.52
N GLY A 58 7.23 4.39 -5.95
CA GLY A 58 8.40 4.64 -5.10
C GLY A 58 8.10 5.39 -3.80
N ARG A 59 6.86 5.39 -3.30
CA ARG A 59 6.40 6.26 -2.20
C ARG A 59 6.34 7.74 -2.60
N GLY A 60 5.94 8.02 -3.84
CA GLY A 60 5.76 9.39 -4.35
C GLY A 60 6.99 9.96 -5.05
N ILE A 61 8.16 9.32 -4.98
CA ILE A 61 9.40 9.81 -5.60
C ILE A 61 9.51 9.41 -7.09
N GLY A 62 8.64 8.53 -7.59
CA GLY A 62 8.65 8.04 -8.97
C GLY A 62 9.58 6.86 -9.22
N LEU A 63 9.41 6.21 -10.39
CA LEU A 63 10.14 4.99 -10.76
C LEU A 63 11.66 5.21 -10.86
N SER A 64 12.08 6.28 -11.55
CA SER A 64 13.51 6.53 -11.78
C SER A 64 14.26 6.73 -10.48
N ASN A 65 13.68 7.44 -9.50
CA ASN A 65 14.30 7.63 -8.19
C ASN A 65 14.24 6.37 -7.32
N LYS A 66 13.19 5.55 -7.46
CA LYS A 66 13.17 4.22 -6.85
C LYS A 66 14.32 3.34 -7.33
N LEU A 67 14.64 3.35 -8.63
CA LEU A 67 15.77 2.61 -9.18
C LEU A 67 17.12 3.14 -8.67
N LYS A 68 17.28 4.46 -8.56
CA LYS A 68 18.46 5.07 -7.90
C LYS A 68 18.57 4.65 -6.44
N ALA A 69 17.45 4.62 -5.71
CA ALA A 69 17.42 4.16 -4.32
C ALA A 69 17.79 2.68 -4.20
N TYR A 70 17.45 1.84 -5.19
CA TYR A 70 17.91 0.45 -5.24
C TYR A 70 19.41 0.34 -5.45
N ALA A 71 20.00 1.16 -6.34
CA ALA A 71 21.45 1.20 -6.51
C ALA A 71 22.17 1.58 -5.20
N LEU A 72 21.66 2.56 -4.46
CA LEU A 72 22.20 2.92 -3.14
C LEU A 72 22.03 1.79 -2.11
N GLN A 73 20.92 1.06 -2.15
CA GLN A 73 20.69 -0.10 -1.27
C GLN A 73 21.65 -1.25 -1.55
N GLU A 74 22.03 -1.46 -2.81
CA GLU A 74 23.07 -2.43 -3.19
C GLU A 74 24.46 -2.01 -2.65
N MET A 75 24.67 -0.71 -2.43
CA MET A 75 25.85 -0.15 -1.76
C MET A 75 25.72 -0.08 -0.23
N GLY A 76 24.77 -0.81 0.35
CA GLY A 76 24.65 -1.02 1.80
C GLY A 76 23.66 -0.10 2.53
N ARG A 77 23.09 0.92 1.88
CA ARG A 77 22.07 1.79 2.50
C ARG A 77 20.78 1.03 2.74
N ASP A 78 20.02 1.42 3.75
CA ASP A 78 18.61 1.01 3.82
C ASP A 78 17.69 1.93 2.99
N THR A 79 16.40 1.61 2.96
CA THR A 79 15.42 2.36 2.16
C THR A 79 15.21 3.81 2.64
N VAL A 80 15.33 4.09 3.94
CA VAL A 80 15.20 5.43 4.53
C VAL A 80 16.44 6.25 4.21
N GLU A 81 17.62 5.69 4.44
CA GLU A 81 18.91 6.33 4.16
C GLU A 81 19.03 6.68 2.67
N ALA A 82 18.70 5.74 1.78
CA ALA A 82 18.74 5.97 0.34
C ALA A 82 17.79 7.10 -0.10
N ASN A 83 16.60 7.21 0.50
CA ASN A 83 15.66 8.30 0.17
C ASN A 83 16.18 9.66 0.65
N ILE A 84 16.75 9.73 1.86
CA ILE A 84 17.33 10.96 2.40
C ILE A 84 18.55 11.40 1.57
N GLU A 85 19.42 10.47 1.19
CA GLU A 85 20.59 10.73 0.32
C GLU A 85 20.16 11.28 -1.05
N LEU A 86 18.99 10.86 -1.54
CA LEU A 86 18.40 11.37 -2.79
C LEU A 86 17.58 12.67 -2.61
N GLY A 87 17.49 13.21 -1.39
CA GLY A 87 16.81 14.48 -1.09
C GLY A 87 15.29 14.37 -0.87
N PHE A 88 14.77 13.17 -0.59
CA PHE A 88 13.34 12.93 -0.37
C PHE A 88 13.02 12.62 1.10
N LYS A 89 11.77 12.85 1.52
CA LYS A 89 11.28 12.28 2.78
C LYS A 89 11.22 10.75 2.69
N PRO A 90 11.16 10.05 3.84
CA PRO A 90 10.99 8.60 3.87
C PRO A 90 9.71 8.12 3.16
N ASP A 91 8.67 8.96 3.11
CA ASP A 91 7.38 8.72 2.45
C ASP A 91 6.76 10.06 2.03
N GLU A 92 6.53 10.28 0.73
CA GLU A 92 5.91 11.51 0.17
C GLU A 92 4.47 11.26 -0.31
N ARG A 93 3.87 10.11 0.05
CA ARG A 93 2.54 9.77 -0.44
C ARG A 93 1.44 10.59 0.23
N ASP A 94 0.48 10.99 -0.60
CA ASP A 94 -0.77 11.61 -0.18
C ASP A 94 -1.95 10.66 -0.46
N TYR A 95 -2.71 10.30 0.57
CA TYR A 95 -3.86 9.42 0.45
C TYR A 95 -5.18 10.17 0.22
N GLY A 96 -5.17 11.50 0.21
CA GLY A 96 -6.37 12.33 0.07
C GLY A 96 -7.14 12.06 -1.22
N ILE A 97 -6.45 11.93 -2.36
CA ILE A 97 -7.08 11.55 -3.64
C ILE A 97 -7.84 10.22 -3.49
N GLY A 98 -7.22 9.24 -2.82
CA GLY A 98 -7.84 7.95 -2.57
C GLY A 98 -9.07 8.04 -1.68
N ALA A 99 -9.02 8.87 -0.65
CA ALA A 99 -10.17 9.13 0.21
C ALA A 99 -11.33 9.79 -0.56
N HIS A 100 -11.03 10.77 -1.42
CA HIS A 100 -12.03 11.39 -2.28
C HIS A 100 -12.69 10.40 -3.25
N ILE A 101 -11.91 9.49 -3.85
CA ILE A 101 -12.45 8.42 -4.71
C ILE A 101 -13.43 7.56 -3.91
N LEU A 102 -13.06 7.12 -2.70
CA LEU A 102 -13.93 6.29 -1.87
C LEU A 102 -15.24 6.99 -1.49
N ARG A 103 -15.18 8.28 -1.11
CA ARG A 103 -16.38 9.06 -0.82
C ARG A 103 -17.27 9.24 -2.05
N ASN A 104 -16.68 9.49 -3.21
CA ASN A 104 -17.44 9.63 -4.46
C ASN A 104 -18.15 8.32 -4.83
N LEU A 105 -17.58 7.17 -4.47
CA LEU A 105 -18.20 5.85 -4.58
C LEU A 105 -19.24 5.56 -3.47
N GLY A 106 -19.52 6.50 -2.58
CA GLY A 106 -20.47 6.34 -1.48
C GLY A 106 -19.98 5.41 -0.36
N VAL A 107 -18.67 5.18 -0.26
CA VAL A 107 -18.07 4.40 0.84
C VAL A 107 -17.90 5.29 2.06
N ASN A 108 -18.52 4.93 3.18
CA ASN A 108 -18.39 5.64 4.46
C ASN A 108 -17.71 4.78 5.53
N LYS A 109 -18.07 3.48 5.62
CA LYS A 109 -17.48 2.52 6.55
C LYS A 109 -16.54 1.56 5.82
N ILE A 110 -15.33 1.41 6.32
CA ILE A 110 -14.24 0.72 5.63
C ILE A 110 -13.70 -0.43 6.49
N ARG A 111 -13.60 -1.61 5.87
CA ARG A 111 -12.74 -2.71 6.32
C ARG A 111 -11.43 -2.61 5.52
N LEU A 112 -10.38 -2.04 6.11
CA LEU A 112 -9.18 -1.63 5.39
C LEU A 112 -8.15 -2.76 5.31
N MET A 113 -7.83 -3.20 4.09
CA MET A 113 -6.74 -4.14 3.82
C MET A 113 -5.37 -3.45 3.85
N THR A 114 -4.67 -3.52 4.99
CA THR A 114 -3.36 -2.86 5.16
C THR A 114 -2.46 -3.56 6.18
N ASN A 115 -1.17 -3.61 5.85
CA ASN A 115 -0.08 -3.99 6.77
C ASN A 115 0.61 -2.76 7.37
N ASN A 116 0.31 -1.56 6.89
CA ASN A 116 0.94 -0.33 7.37
C ASN A 116 0.00 0.39 8.36
N PRO A 117 0.32 0.43 9.67
CA PRO A 117 -0.47 1.18 10.65
C PRO A 117 -0.33 2.69 10.49
N LYS A 118 0.69 3.22 9.80
CA LYS A 118 0.75 4.67 9.49
C LYS A 118 -0.29 5.09 8.44
N LYS A 119 -0.87 4.15 7.67
CA LYS A 119 -2.01 4.45 6.78
C LYS A 119 -3.29 4.79 7.55
N ARG A 120 -3.34 4.57 8.87
CA ARG A 120 -4.50 4.85 9.75
C ARG A 120 -4.85 6.34 9.75
N ALA A 121 -3.86 7.22 9.95
CA ALA A 121 -4.07 8.65 10.12
C ALA A 121 -4.49 9.41 8.85
N GLY A 122 -4.25 8.83 7.66
CA GLY A 122 -4.46 9.53 6.38
C GLY A 122 -5.91 9.52 5.87
N LEU A 123 -6.77 8.64 6.40
CA LEU A 123 -8.15 8.45 5.89
C LEU A 123 -9.22 8.98 6.86
N GLU A 124 -8.97 8.98 8.16
CA GLU A 124 -9.92 9.41 9.19
C GLU A 124 -10.36 10.89 9.00
N GLY A 125 -9.47 11.74 8.50
CA GLY A 125 -9.76 13.16 8.20
C GLY A 125 -10.74 13.40 7.05
N TYR A 126 -11.18 12.36 6.34
CA TYR A 126 -12.07 12.44 5.19
C TYR A 126 -13.48 11.91 5.47
N ASN A 127 -13.90 11.81 6.74
CA ASN A 127 -15.14 11.14 7.18
C ASN A 127 -15.25 9.70 6.63
N LEU A 128 -14.13 9.01 6.54
CA LEU A 128 -14.08 7.58 6.27
C LEU A 128 -13.84 6.89 7.60
N GLU A 129 -14.84 6.14 8.07
CA GLU A 129 -14.76 5.38 9.31
C GLU A 129 -14.10 4.03 9.03
N ILE A 130 -12.91 3.78 9.58
CA ILE A 130 -12.29 2.46 9.51
C ILE A 130 -12.85 1.60 10.64
N VAL A 131 -13.73 0.67 10.29
CA VAL A 131 -14.41 -0.23 11.25
C VAL A 131 -13.65 -1.52 11.50
N GLU A 132 -12.74 -1.91 10.59
CA GLU A 132 -11.95 -3.13 10.70
C GLU A 132 -10.62 -2.99 9.95
N TYR A 133 -9.58 -3.65 10.44
CA TYR A 133 -8.32 -3.83 9.73
C TYR A 133 -8.17 -5.28 9.29
N VAL A 134 -8.03 -5.48 7.99
CA VAL A 134 -7.83 -6.80 7.39
C VAL A 134 -6.36 -6.94 7.00
N ALA A 135 -5.66 -7.89 7.61
CA ALA A 135 -4.24 -8.11 7.31
C ALA A 135 -4.05 -8.79 5.94
N LEU A 136 -2.98 -8.42 5.23
CA LEU A 136 -2.55 -9.11 4.01
C LEU A 136 -1.28 -9.91 4.31
N LYS A 137 -1.43 -11.20 4.60
CA LYS A 137 -0.32 -12.06 4.97
C LYS A 137 0.44 -12.53 3.74
N THR A 138 1.44 -11.76 3.33
CA THR A 138 2.37 -12.16 2.27
C THR A 138 3.47 -13.06 2.80
N HIS A 139 3.98 -13.96 1.97
CA HIS A 139 5.07 -14.86 2.37
C HIS A 139 6.45 -14.27 1.99
N PRO A 140 7.40 -14.15 2.95
CA PRO A 140 8.74 -13.71 2.64
C PRO A 140 9.44 -14.72 1.72
N ASN A 141 10.28 -14.21 0.83
CA ASN A 141 11.17 -14.99 -0.02
C ASN A 141 12.64 -14.55 0.21
N PRO A 142 13.63 -15.31 -0.28
CA PRO A 142 15.04 -15.00 -0.04
C PRO A 142 15.48 -13.59 -0.52
N HIS A 143 14.78 -13.00 -1.51
CA HIS A 143 15.12 -11.71 -2.11
C HIS A 143 14.48 -10.51 -1.42
N ASN A 144 13.37 -10.69 -0.69
CA ASN A 144 12.66 -9.58 -0.03
C ASN A 144 12.73 -9.60 1.51
N LEU A 145 13.38 -10.59 2.12
CA LEU A 145 13.46 -10.71 3.59
C LEU A 145 13.96 -9.43 4.26
N LYS A 146 15.14 -8.91 3.85
CA LYS A 146 15.72 -7.66 4.38
C LYS A 146 14.79 -6.46 4.19
N TYR A 147 14.07 -6.43 3.08
CA TYR A 147 13.11 -5.36 2.76
C TYR A 147 11.89 -5.40 3.70
N LEU A 148 11.34 -6.59 3.95
CA LEU A 148 10.22 -6.80 4.88
C LEU A 148 10.63 -6.51 6.33
N GLU A 149 11.83 -6.94 6.74
CA GLU A 149 12.40 -6.61 8.05
C GLU A 149 12.56 -5.10 8.24
N THR A 150 13.06 -4.39 7.23
CA THR A 150 13.17 -2.92 7.26
C THR A 150 11.80 -2.27 7.43
N LYS A 151 10.78 -2.74 6.68
CA LYS A 151 9.40 -2.27 6.82
C LYS A 151 8.84 -2.51 8.21
N LYS A 152 9.09 -3.67 8.81
CA LYS A 152 8.66 -4.00 10.16
C LYS A 152 9.35 -3.10 11.19
N ASN A 153 10.68 -3.10 11.20
CA ASN A 153 11.50 -2.49 12.24
C ASN A 153 11.52 -0.95 12.17
N LYS A 154 11.55 -0.36 10.97
CA LYS A 154 11.68 1.10 10.79
C LYS A 154 10.38 1.79 10.40
N LEU A 155 9.46 1.09 9.74
CA LEU A 155 8.20 1.68 9.25
C LEU A 155 6.96 1.20 10.02
N GLY A 156 7.13 0.27 10.96
CA GLY A 156 6.08 -0.23 11.83
C GLY A 156 5.08 -1.16 11.14
N HIS A 157 5.42 -1.74 9.99
CA HIS A 157 4.50 -2.65 9.30
C HIS A 157 4.20 -3.90 10.14
N LEU A 158 2.93 -4.30 10.15
CA LEU A 158 2.42 -5.53 10.77
C LEU A 158 2.36 -6.62 9.68
N PHE A 159 3.13 -7.68 9.86
CA PHE A 159 3.16 -8.86 9.00
C PHE A 159 2.78 -10.09 9.83
#